data_AF-A0A2A4JTX2-F1
#
_entry.id   AF-A0A2A4JTX2-F1
#
_cell.length_a   1.000
_cell.length_b   1.000
_cell.length_c   1.000
_cell.angle_alpha   90.00
_cell.angle_beta   90.00
_cell.angle_gamma   90.00
#
_symmetry.space_group_name_H-M   'P 1'
#
loop_
_entity.id
_entity.type
_entity.pdbx_description
1 polymer ?
#
loop_
_entity_poly.entity_id
_entity_poly.type
_entity_poly.pdbx_seq_one_letter_code
_entity_poly.pdbx_strand_id
1 'polypeptide(L)'
;MDEMSNKVVGRVGPYHDGDTLVLRCLVIGGRPPPRISWYSGDTLVDASDGDSEIPAVRENELYLPLTRDNAAALSCRASNTHLAPPIVASLDVELYLPAYNVSIHWVRGTAGDALRVGGVALAQCTARGSYPQPELSWWLDHKHLTHHSNQTWFNSSLTAISYLELSPAIGDNGATLACVATNPVMAPNRGSKADVITLNVTYSPMVDVIKLGDGNLNEVVELDSLQLECDVRANPPVEEFMWFFNDIKIRSGGIWGDIVSSHQLLVEEATRAHAGRYSCAAVNAIGETRSDTIVITVFYPPECTGYGIRVVKETIHCIIKALPAPDTFFWYLQPAGFEVQQLTTGSPILPLDQITGPLAETLKASCEASNGVATQEEPCDRVFTFEHLRPPQPQECDIAYEFGEFQMRCLPVENATYYEVSVWRMSESNSTLVLERRASMGFGSGRALAAGGASVGGAGKFFLEKDVGISIGAVVLVAVFIISSVLLVRLARRPRSKPQPVIQVLQLDDVARNYLDNIGEHKVHASCSLRSCSSGYSDASGDSAPPERRRKPAWERWEHPPPDVTLTLHRESAV
;
A
#
# COMPACT_ATOMS: atom_id res chain seq x y z
N MET A 1 -56.38 -26.89 65.79
CA MET A 1 -57.16 -26.37 64.66
C MET A 1 -56.34 -25.26 64.02
N ASP A 2 -56.43 -25.10 62.70
CA ASP A 2 -55.84 -23.96 62.00
C ASP A 2 -56.71 -22.69 62.17
N GLU A 3 -56.29 -21.59 61.56
CA GLU A 3 -57.01 -20.31 61.51
C GLU A 3 -58.44 -20.42 60.92
N MET A 4 -58.68 -21.43 60.09
CA MET A 4 -59.99 -21.73 59.48
C MET A 4 -60.83 -22.68 60.34
N SER A 5 -60.39 -22.98 61.57
CA SER A 5 -61.02 -23.93 62.50
C SER A 5 -61.06 -25.38 62.01
N ASN A 6 -60.22 -25.77 61.04
CA ASN A 6 -60.09 -27.14 60.59
C ASN A 6 -59.19 -27.94 61.54
N LYS A 7 -59.51 -29.22 61.75
CA LYS A 7 -58.65 -30.12 62.51
C LYS A 7 -57.43 -30.49 61.67
N VAL A 8 -56.24 -30.09 62.12
CA VAL A 8 -54.97 -30.45 61.50
C VAL A 8 -54.36 -31.65 62.21
N VAL A 9 -53.80 -32.60 61.45
CA VAL A 9 -53.15 -33.81 61.96
C VAL A 9 -51.84 -34.04 61.22
N GLY A 10 -50.75 -34.25 61.95
CA GLY A 10 -49.45 -34.61 61.38
C GLY A 10 -48.65 -33.42 60.86
N ARG A 11 -49.19 -32.64 59.91
CA ARG A 11 -48.48 -31.53 59.27
C ARG A 11 -49.35 -30.31 58.99
N VAL A 12 -48.78 -29.10 59.10
CA VAL A 12 -49.41 -27.83 58.73
C VAL A 12 -48.51 -27.01 57.81
N GLY A 13 -49.09 -26.34 56.81
CA GLY A 13 -48.37 -25.53 55.82
C GLY A 13 -48.85 -25.82 54.39
N PRO A 14 -48.14 -25.32 53.36
CA PRO A 14 -46.83 -24.66 53.46
C PRO A 14 -46.91 -23.18 53.88
N TYR A 15 -45.92 -22.75 54.66
CA TYR A 15 -45.69 -21.35 55.03
C TYR A 15 -44.40 -20.83 54.38
N HIS A 16 -44.18 -19.52 54.45
CA HIS A 16 -42.95 -18.83 54.06
C HIS A 16 -42.30 -18.13 55.26
N ASP A 17 -41.02 -17.80 55.12
CA ASP A 17 -40.29 -17.02 56.14
C ASP A 17 -41.00 -15.68 56.42
N GLY A 18 -41.33 -15.43 57.68
CA GLY A 18 -42.10 -14.27 58.14
C GLY A 18 -43.62 -14.44 58.17
N ASP A 19 -44.17 -15.55 57.64
CA ASP A 19 -45.60 -15.84 57.78
C ASP A 19 -45.94 -16.10 59.26
N THR A 20 -47.15 -15.72 59.69
CA THR A 20 -47.60 -15.96 61.07
C THR A 20 -48.47 -17.20 61.13
N LEU A 21 -48.00 -18.22 61.85
CA LEU A 21 -48.76 -19.43 62.14
C LEU A 21 -49.76 -19.17 63.26
N VAL A 22 -51.03 -19.48 63.00
CA VAL A 22 -52.10 -19.41 64.00
C VAL A 22 -52.66 -20.80 64.25
N LEU A 23 -52.55 -21.29 65.49
CA LEU A 23 -53.05 -22.61 65.89
C LEU A 23 -53.85 -22.55 67.18
N ARG A 24 -55.02 -23.18 67.19
CA ARG A 24 -55.86 -23.35 68.38
C ARG A 24 -55.79 -24.78 68.89
N CYS A 25 -55.38 -24.98 70.12
CA CYS A 25 -55.45 -26.28 70.78
C CYS A 25 -56.65 -26.33 71.71
N LEU A 26 -57.50 -27.36 71.60
CA LEU A 26 -58.72 -27.52 72.39
C LEU A 26 -58.69 -28.82 73.18
N VAL A 27 -59.04 -28.74 74.45
CA VAL A 27 -59.12 -29.88 75.37
C VAL A 27 -60.48 -29.88 76.04
N ILE A 28 -61.12 -31.05 76.06
CA ILE A 28 -62.47 -31.21 76.62
C ILE A 28 -62.36 -31.99 77.94
N GLY A 29 -62.85 -31.41 79.03
CA GLY A 29 -62.91 -32.02 80.35
C GLY A 29 -61.66 -31.83 81.23
N GLY A 30 -61.52 -32.68 82.24
CA GLY A 30 -60.50 -32.61 83.28
C GLY A 30 -61.00 -32.01 84.60
N ARG A 31 -60.60 -32.62 85.73
CA ARG A 31 -60.85 -32.09 87.09
C ARG A 31 -59.56 -32.19 87.94
N PRO A 32 -58.94 -31.06 88.34
CA PRO A 32 -59.25 -29.66 87.97
C PRO A 32 -59.15 -29.37 86.46
N PRO A 33 -59.57 -28.19 85.95
CA PRO A 33 -59.41 -27.86 84.53
C PRO A 33 -57.92 -27.91 84.11
N PRO A 34 -57.57 -28.53 82.96
CA PRO A 34 -56.19 -28.62 82.52
C PRO A 34 -55.67 -27.27 82.01
N ARG A 35 -54.38 -27.01 82.22
CA ARG A 35 -53.64 -25.93 81.58
C ARG A 35 -53.05 -26.40 80.26
N ILE A 36 -53.20 -25.59 79.22
CA ILE A 36 -52.68 -25.86 77.87
C ILE A 36 -51.43 -25.02 77.64
N SER A 37 -50.38 -25.62 77.10
CA SER A 37 -49.17 -24.93 76.68
C SER A 37 -48.58 -25.52 75.41
N TRP A 38 -47.93 -24.66 74.63
CA TRP A 38 -47.25 -25.01 73.38
C TRP A 38 -45.75 -25.17 73.59
N TYR A 39 -45.19 -26.18 72.95
CA TYR A 39 -43.77 -26.50 73.00
C TYR A 39 -43.21 -26.78 71.62
N SER A 40 -41.97 -26.37 71.38
CA SER A 40 -41.16 -26.76 70.22
C SER A 40 -40.05 -27.69 70.71
N GLY A 41 -40.19 -29.00 70.47
CA GLY A 41 -39.40 -29.98 71.22
C GLY A 41 -39.68 -29.85 72.73
N ASP A 42 -38.66 -29.47 73.52
CA ASP A 42 -38.77 -29.24 74.97
C ASP A 42 -38.84 -27.76 75.38
N THR A 43 -38.70 -26.83 74.44
CA THR A 43 -38.76 -25.40 74.75
C THR A 43 -40.22 -24.96 74.84
N LEU A 44 -40.55 -24.24 75.90
CA LEU A 44 -41.89 -23.64 76.07
C LEU A 44 -42.02 -22.43 75.13
N VAL A 45 -42.97 -22.48 74.22
CA VAL A 45 -43.23 -21.42 73.22
C VAL A 45 -44.31 -20.47 73.72
N ASP A 46 -45.42 -21.02 74.20
CA ASP A 46 -46.49 -20.23 74.80
C ASP A 46 -47.18 -21.01 75.94
N ALA A 47 -47.63 -20.29 76.95
CA ALA A 47 -48.38 -20.83 78.07
C ALA A 47 -49.48 -19.86 78.53
N SER A 48 -49.95 -19.01 77.62
CA SER A 48 -51.02 -18.07 77.90
C SER A 48 -52.28 -18.83 78.32
N ASP A 49 -52.97 -18.35 79.35
CA ASP A 49 -54.16 -19.02 79.86
C ASP A 49 -55.38 -18.57 79.04
N GLY A 50 -56.01 -19.51 78.32
CA GLY A 50 -57.19 -19.26 77.51
C GLY A 50 -58.41 -19.95 78.10
N ASP A 51 -59.37 -19.15 78.55
CA ASP A 51 -60.71 -19.64 78.87
C ASP A 51 -61.53 -19.72 77.58
N SER A 52 -62.15 -20.88 77.33
CA SER A 52 -63.09 -21.03 76.21
C SER A 52 -64.48 -20.56 76.63
N GLU A 53 -65.24 -20.01 75.68
CA GLU A 53 -66.65 -19.64 75.89
C GLU A 53 -67.54 -20.87 76.17
N ILE A 54 -67.06 -22.08 75.84
CA ILE A 54 -67.78 -23.34 76.03
C ILE A 54 -67.44 -23.93 77.40
N PRO A 55 -68.45 -24.20 78.26
CA PRO A 55 -68.23 -24.85 79.56
C PRO A 55 -67.51 -26.20 79.41
N ALA A 56 -66.54 -26.45 80.29
CA ALA A 56 -65.68 -27.65 80.29
C ALA A 56 -64.74 -27.81 79.08
N VAL A 57 -64.58 -26.79 78.25
CA VAL A 57 -63.54 -26.71 77.21
C VAL A 57 -62.47 -25.73 77.65
N ARG A 58 -61.21 -26.11 77.44
CA ARG A 58 -60.04 -25.24 77.55
C ARG A 58 -59.43 -25.06 76.19
N GLU A 59 -58.97 -23.85 75.91
CA GLU A 59 -58.27 -23.57 74.66
C GLU A 59 -57.03 -22.70 74.86
N ASN A 60 -56.08 -22.83 73.96
CA ASN A 60 -54.98 -21.88 73.85
C ASN A 60 -54.71 -21.65 72.36
N GLU A 61 -54.67 -20.37 71.98
CA GLU A 61 -54.38 -19.92 70.63
C GLU A 61 -52.95 -19.40 70.55
N LEU A 62 -52.14 -20.06 69.71
CA LEU A 62 -50.76 -19.70 69.45
C LEU A 62 -50.68 -18.80 68.22
N TYR A 63 -50.04 -17.65 68.38
CA TYR A 63 -49.60 -16.76 67.31
C TYR A 63 -48.08 -16.83 67.21
N LEU A 64 -47.55 -17.49 66.19
CA LEU A 64 -46.11 -17.72 66.03
C LEU A 64 -45.62 -17.22 64.66
N PRO A 65 -44.89 -16.08 64.61
CA PRO A 65 -44.17 -15.67 63.41
C PRO A 65 -43.09 -16.70 63.09
N LEU A 66 -43.22 -17.36 61.94
CA LEU A 66 -42.31 -18.41 61.51
C LEU A 66 -41.02 -17.82 60.96
N THR A 67 -39.91 -18.39 61.41
CA THR A 67 -38.56 -18.12 60.92
C THR A 67 -37.84 -19.44 60.64
N ARG A 68 -36.73 -19.37 59.91
CA ARG A 68 -35.83 -20.52 59.69
C ARG A 68 -35.46 -21.27 60.97
N ASP A 69 -35.35 -20.57 62.10
CA ASP A 69 -34.83 -21.14 63.35
C ASP A 69 -35.91 -21.72 64.27
N ASN A 70 -37.20 -21.40 64.02
CA ASN A 70 -38.31 -21.78 64.91
C ASN A 70 -39.36 -22.70 64.27
N ALA A 71 -39.23 -23.03 62.98
CA ALA A 71 -40.17 -23.89 62.24
C ALA A 71 -40.01 -25.40 62.51
N ALA A 72 -39.76 -25.75 63.77
CA ALA A 72 -39.68 -27.14 64.21
C ALA A 72 -41.07 -27.73 64.51
N ALA A 73 -41.11 -29.02 64.84
CA ALA A 73 -42.33 -29.69 65.26
C ALA A 73 -42.89 -29.05 66.55
N LEU A 74 -44.15 -28.63 66.49
CA LEU A 74 -44.87 -28.05 67.60
C LEU A 74 -45.69 -29.12 68.31
N SER A 75 -45.78 -29.02 69.63
CA SER A 75 -46.60 -29.87 70.47
C SER A 75 -47.45 -29.05 71.42
N CYS A 76 -48.75 -29.29 71.39
CA CYS A 76 -49.66 -28.80 72.41
C CYS A 76 -49.73 -29.82 73.55
N ARG A 77 -49.49 -29.39 74.79
CA ARG A 77 -49.49 -30.22 75.99
C ARG A 77 -50.57 -29.74 76.95
N ALA A 78 -51.44 -30.65 77.37
CA ALA A 78 -52.51 -30.39 78.32
C ALA A 78 -52.23 -31.10 79.65
N SER A 79 -52.04 -30.32 80.73
CA SER A 79 -51.68 -30.84 82.05
C SER A 79 -52.69 -30.43 83.11
N ASN A 80 -53.07 -31.36 83.98
CA ASN A 80 -54.13 -31.15 84.97
C ASN A 80 -53.62 -31.34 86.41
N THR A 81 -52.96 -32.47 86.67
CA THR A 81 -52.38 -32.79 87.97
C THR A 81 -51.01 -33.41 87.77
N HIS A 82 -50.18 -33.42 88.82
CA HIS A 82 -48.89 -34.10 88.82
C HIS A 82 -49.00 -35.64 88.88
N LEU A 83 -50.22 -36.19 88.93
CA LEU A 83 -50.48 -37.63 89.06
C LEU A 83 -50.63 -38.33 87.71
N ALA A 84 -50.79 -37.59 86.61
CA ALA A 84 -50.93 -38.13 85.27
C ALA A 84 -50.04 -37.38 84.27
N PRO A 85 -49.44 -38.06 83.28
CA PRO A 85 -48.69 -37.39 82.24
C PRO A 85 -49.62 -36.49 81.40
N PRO A 86 -49.09 -35.36 80.86
CA PRO A 86 -49.88 -34.49 80.02
C PRO A 86 -50.30 -35.19 78.72
N ILE A 87 -51.47 -34.86 78.20
CA ILE A 87 -51.91 -35.29 76.87
C ILE A 87 -51.22 -34.40 75.85
N VAL A 88 -50.62 -35.00 74.83
CA VAL A 88 -49.82 -34.29 73.82
C VAL A 88 -50.37 -34.53 72.42
N ALA A 89 -50.51 -33.44 71.66
CA ALA A 89 -50.77 -33.47 70.23
C ALA A 89 -49.61 -32.76 69.51
N SER A 90 -49.01 -33.43 68.52
CA SER A 90 -47.84 -32.92 67.79
C SER A 90 -48.13 -32.71 66.31
N LEU A 91 -47.39 -31.77 65.72
CA LEU A 91 -47.57 -31.27 64.36
C LEU A 91 -46.24 -30.81 63.78
N ASP A 92 -45.90 -31.26 62.58
CA ASP A 92 -44.76 -30.75 61.82
C ASP A 92 -45.16 -29.48 61.06
N VAL A 93 -44.35 -28.44 61.16
CA VAL A 93 -44.53 -27.19 60.40
C VAL A 93 -43.77 -27.31 59.08
N GLU A 94 -44.48 -27.19 57.95
CA GLU A 94 -43.86 -27.14 56.62
C GLU A 94 -43.59 -25.69 56.23
N LEU A 95 -42.31 -25.30 56.20
CA LEU A 95 -41.85 -23.97 55.88
C LEU A 95 -40.98 -23.99 54.62
N TYR A 96 -41.41 -23.29 53.57
CA TYR A 96 -40.62 -23.09 52.35
C TYR A 96 -39.61 -21.96 52.54
N LEU A 97 -38.35 -22.31 52.28
CA LEU A 97 -37.19 -21.46 52.55
C LEU A 97 -36.37 -21.30 51.28
N PRO A 98 -35.98 -20.06 50.91
CA PRO A 98 -34.99 -19.85 49.86
C PRO A 98 -33.60 -20.22 50.37
N ALA A 99 -32.64 -20.36 49.45
CA ALA A 99 -31.24 -20.51 49.84
C ALA A 99 -30.78 -19.24 50.59
N TYR A 100 -30.16 -19.39 51.76
CA TYR A 100 -29.62 -18.24 52.51
C TYR A 100 -28.19 -17.90 52.09
N ASN A 101 -27.49 -18.82 51.45
CA ASN A 101 -26.15 -18.61 50.92
C ASN A 101 -26.00 -19.35 49.59
N VAL A 102 -25.42 -18.66 48.61
CA VAL A 102 -24.98 -19.20 47.33
C VAL A 102 -23.55 -18.71 47.15
N SER A 103 -22.65 -19.58 46.72
CA SER A 103 -21.24 -19.23 46.51
C SER A 103 -20.66 -19.99 45.33
N ILE A 104 -19.93 -19.28 44.47
CA ILE A 104 -19.14 -19.82 43.37
C ILE A 104 -17.68 -19.87 43.79
N HIS A 105 -17.01 -21.00 43.51
CA HIS A 105 -15.56 -21.11 43.65
C HIS A 105 -14.97 -21.96 42.52
N TRP A 106 -13.73 -21.64 42.15
CA TRP A 106 -12.97 -22.43 41.18
C TRP A 106 -12.39 -23.67 41.86
N VAL A 107 -12.67 -24.85 41.28
CA VAL A 107 -12.12 -26.13 41.75
C VAL A 107 -10.76 -26.39 41.10
N ARG A 108 -10.65 -26.10 39.80
CA ARG A 108 -9.43 -26.24 39.00
C ARG A 108 -9.49 -25.41 37.73
N GLY A 109 -8.33 -25.21 37.09
CA GLY A 109 -8.21 -24.53 35.80
C GLY A 109 -7.97 -23.03 35.88
N THR A 110 -7.67 -22.50 37.07
CA THR A 110 -7.19 -21.13 37.27
C THR A 110 -5.72 -21.11 37.68
N ALA A 111 -5.03 -20.03 37.35
CA ALA A 111 -3.73 -19.67 37.92
C ALA A 111 -3.93 -18.45 38.82
N GLY A 112 -4.01 -18.68 40.14
CA GLY A 112 -4.60 -17.69 41.05
C GLY A 112 -6.09 -17.53 40.76
N ASP A 113 -6.53 -16.29 40.53
CA ASP A 113 -7.92 -15.96 40.18
C ASP A 113 -8.14 -15.78 38.67
N ALA A 114 -7.11 -16.03 37.84
CA ALA A 114 -7.15 -15.84 36.41
C ALA A 114 -7.43 -17.15 35.64
N LEU A 115 -8.30 -17.06 34.65
CA LEU A 115 -8.59 -18.09 33.66
C LEU A 115 -7.70 -17.90 32.43
N ARG A 116 -7.33 -18.98 31.74
CA ARG A 116 -6.52 -18.91 30.51
C ARG A 116 -7.33 -19.37 29.31
N VAL A 117 -7.30 -18.60 28.22
CA VAL A 117 -7.95 -18.97 26.96
C VAL A 117 -7.39 -20.28 26.40
N GLY A 118 -8.26 -21.12 25.85
CA GLY A 118 -7.93 -22.48 25.38
C GLY A 118 -7.78 -23.51 26.51
N GLY A 119 -7.83 -23.10 27.77
CA GLY A 119 -7.95 -23.97 28.92
C GLY A 119 -9.40 -24.37 29.19
N VAL A 120 -9.58 -25.31 30.13
CA VAL A 120 -10.89 -25.67 30.69
C VAL A 120 -10.82 -25.48 32.20
N ALA A 121 -11.76 -24.73 32.75
CA ALA A 121 -11.90 -24.51 34.19
C ALA A 121 -13.16 -25.17 34.73
N LEU A 122 -13.11 -25.62 35.98
CA LEU A 122 -14.23 -26.23 36.67
C LEU A 122 -14.67 -25.31 37.80
N ALA A 123 -15.84 -24.68 37.65
CA ALA A 123 -16.49 -23.92 38.70
C ALA A 123 -17.42 -24.83 39.50
N GLN A 124 -17.51 -24.60 40.81
CA GLN A 124 -18.50 -25.21 41.68
C GLN A 124 -19.37 -24.10 42.27
N CYS A 125 -20.68 -24.30 42.22
CA CYS A 125 -21.66 -23.48 42.92
C CYS A 125 -22.27 -24.30 44.06
N THR A 126 -22.33 -23.70 45.25
CA THR A 126 -22.89 -24.31 46.45
C THR A 126 -24.04 -23.44 46.98
N ALA A 127 -25.24 -23.98 47.07
CA ALA A 127 -26.40 -23.31 47.67
C ALA A 127 -26.85 -24.03 48.94
N ARG A 128 -27.07 -23.29 50.03
CA ARG A 128 -27.37 -23.83 51.36
C ARG A 128 -28.71 -23.36 51.91
N GLY A 129 -29.40 -24.29 52.58
CA GLY A 129 -30.60 -24.03 53.39
C GLY A 129 -31.86 -23.70 52.60
N SER A 130 -31.93 -24.06 51.32
CA SER A 130 -33.20 -24.03 50.60
C SER A 130 -34.03 -25.26 50.98
N TYR A 131 -35.32 -25.07 51.17
CA TYR A 131 -36.27 -26.16 51.35
C TYR A 131 -37.59 -25.81 50.63
N PRO A 132 -38.08 -26.66 49.73
CA PRO A 132 -37.47 -27.88 49.20
C PRO A 132 -36.20 -27.62 48.37
N GLN A 133 -35.65 -28.67 47.77
CA GLN A 133 -34.43 -28.62 46.94
C GLN A 133 -34.51 -27.50 45.89
N PRO A 134 -33.49 -26.62 45.78
CA PRO A 134 -33.46 -25.58 44.75
C PRO A 134 -32.94 -26.13 43.42
N GLU A 135 -33.29 -25.48 42.32
CA GLU A 135 -32.67 -25.63 41.00
C GLU A 135 -31.51 -24.65 40.88
N LEU A 136 -30.32 -25.14 40.50
CA LEU A 136 -29.14 -24.32 40.25
C LEU A 136 -29.00 -24.05 38.75
N SER A 137 -28.94 -22.77 38.37
CA SER A 137 -28.74 -22.35 36.99
C SER A 137 -27.48 -21.49 36.84
N TRP A 138 -26.75 -21.71 35.76
CA TRP A 138 -25.54 -20.99 35.42
C TRP A 138 -25.79 -19.99 34.29
N TRP A 139 -25.23 -18.79 34.43
CA TRP A 139 -25.35 -17.71 33.47
C TRP A 139 -23.98 -17.08 33.25
N LEU A 140 -23.56 -16.95 32.00
CA LEU A 140 -22.41 -16.14 31.61
C LEU A 140 -22.94 -14.91 30.88
N ASP A 141 -22.91 -13.77 31.54
CA ASP A 141 -23.68 -12.58 31.21
C ASP A 141 -25.16 -12.93 30.96
N HIS A 142 -25.60 -12.89 29.69
CA HIS A 142 -26.97 -13.20 29.29
C HIS A 142 -27.14 -14.64 28.78
N LYS A 143 -26.05 -15.42 28.68
CA LYS A 143 -26.05 -16.77 28.12
C LYS A 143 -26.28 -17.81 29.22
N HIS A 144 -27.37 -18.56 29.10
CA HIS A 144 -27.67 -19.68 29.99
C HIS A 144 -26.77 -20.89 29.69
N LEU A 145 -26.06 -21.40 30.70
CA LEU A 145 -25.06 -22.48 30.58
C LEU A 145 -25.45 -23.78 31.33
N THR A 146 -26.62 -23.82 31.96
CA THR A 146 -27.02 -24.92 32.86
C THR A 146 -26.99 -26.31 32.21
N HIS A 147 -27.22 -26.42 30.90
CA HIS A 147 -27.13 -27.69 30.17
C HIS A 147 -25.74 -28.35 30.21
N HIS A 148 -24.70 -27.61 30.57
CA HIS A 148 -23.32 -28.07 30.69
C HIS A 148 -22.91 -28.30 32.16
N SER A 149 -23.88 -28.43 33.06
CA SER A 149 -23.63 -28.59 34.50
C SER A 149 -24.30 -29.83 35.08
N ASN A 150 -23.74 -30.34 36.18
CA ASN A 150 -24.31 -31.45 36.93
C ASN A 150 -24.69 -31.03 38.35
N GLN A 151 -25.98 -31.09 38.67
CA GLN A 151 -26.47 -30.78 40.02
C GLN A 151 -26.57 -32.04 40.89
N THR A 152 -26.19 -31.89 42.16
CA THR A 152 -26.37 -32.87 43.24
C THR A 152 -27.06 -32.23 44.44
N TRP A 153 -27.80 -33.02 45.22
CA TRP A 153 -28.54 -32.56 46.40
C TRP A 153 -28.27 -33.45 47.62
N PHE A 154 -27.93 -32.80 48.72
CA PHE A 154 -27.68 -33.43 50.02
C PHE A 154 -28.78 -33.03 50.99
N ASN A 155 -29.77 -33.91 51.16
CA ASN A 155 -30.94 -33.65 52.01
C ASN A 155 -30.56 -33.42 53.49
N SER A 156 -29.59 -34.17 54.03
CA SER A 156 -29.17 -34.07 55.43
C SER A 156 -28.59 -32.71 55.81
N SER A 157 -27.95 -32.01 54.87
CA SER A 157 -27.35 -30.69 55.07
C SER A 157 -28.10 -29.57 54.33
N LEU A 158 -29.24 -29.87 53.71
CA LEU A 158 -30.01 -28.99 52.84
C LEU A 158 -29.11 -28.21 51.86
N THR A 159 -28.17 -28.91 51.21
CA THR A 159 -27.15 -28.30 50.35
C THR A 159 -27.25 -28.83 48.92
N ALA A 160 -27.39 -27.92 47.95
CA ALA A 160 -27.30 -28.20 46.52
C ALA A 160 -25.92 -27.80 46.00
N ILE A 161 -25.32 -28.64 45.16
CA ILE A 161 -24.02 -28.37 44.52
C ILE A 161 -24.16 -28.59 43.02
N SER A 162 -23.67 -27.65 42.22
CA SER A 162 -23.58 -27.78 40.77
C SER A 162 -22.16 -27.51 40.29
N TYR A 163 -21.64 -28.28 39.33
CA TYR A 163 -20.36 -27.99 38.68
C TYR A 163 -20.55 -27.56 37.23
N LEU A 164 -19.79 -26.57 36.79
CA LEU A 164 -19.76 -26.08 35.43
C LEU A 164 -18.35 -26.21 34.86
N GLU A 165 -18.21 -26.93 33.75
CA GLU A 165 -17.00 -26.88 32.93
C GLU A 165 -17.10 -25.68 31.98
N LEU A 166 -16.19 -24.72 32.15
CA LEU A 166 -16.13 -23.48 31.39
C LEU A 166 -14.88 -23.48 30.50
N SER A 167 -15.06 -23.23 29.21
CA SER A 167 -13.99 -22.94 28.26
C SER A 167 -14.01 -21.45 27.94
N PRO A 168 -13.17 -20.63 28.59
CA PRO A 168 -13.22 -19.17 28.48
C PRO A 168 -12.73 -18.71 27.09
N ALA A 169 -13.48 -17.77 26.51
CA ALA A 169 -13.12 -17.04 25.31
C ALA A 169 -12.53 -15.67 25.65
N ILE A 170 -11.87 -15.05 24.67
CA ILE A 170 -11.20 -13.74 24.86
C ILE A 170 -12.22 -12.64 25.20
N GLY A 171 -13.41 -12.71 24.58
CA GLY A 171 -14.52 -11.80 24.87
C GLY A 171 -15.16 -11.98 26.25
N ASP A 172 -14.86 -13.07 26.95
CA ASP A 172 -15.40 -13.32 28.31
C ASP A 172 -14.60 -12.58 29.39
N ASN A 173 -13.50 -11.90 29.03
CA ASN A 173 -12.74 -11.10 29.99
C ASN A 173 -13.58 -9.92 30.50
N GLY A 174 -13.81 -9.86 31.82
CA GLY A 174 -14.71 -8.89 32.43
C GLY A 174 -16.19 -9.29 32.42
N ALA A 175 -16.54 -10.43 31.81
CA ALA A 175 -17.89 -10.98 31.85
C ALA A 175 -18.27 -11.44 33.26
N THR A 176 -19.57 -11.54 33.52
CA THR A 176 -20.11 -11.97 34.81
C THR A 176 -20.58 -13.42 34.74
N LEU A 177 -20.03 -14.28 35.60
CA LEU A 177 -20.52 -15.63 35.81
C LEU A 177 -21.43 -15.64 37.04
N ALA A 178 -22.70 -15.94 36.84
CA ALA A 178 -23.69 -16.04 37.90
C ALA A 178 -24.17 -17.49 38.09
N CYS A 179 -24.34 -17.87 39.35
CA CYS A 179 -25.05 -19.07 39.73
C CYS A 179 -26.29 -18.66 40.52
N VAL A 180 -27.47 -19.03 40.01
CA VAL A 180 -28.76 -18.68 40.62
C VAL A 180 -29.38 -19.95 41.17
N ALA A 181 -29.65 -19.95 42.47
CA ALA A 181 -30.40 -20.98 43.17
C ALA A 181 -31.87 -20.56 43.29
N THR A 182 -32.76 -21.31 42.66
CA THR A 182 -34.20 -21.01 42.62
C THR A 182 -34.97 -22.13 43.32
N ASN A 183 -35.74 -21.78 44.36
CA ASN A 183 -36.68 -22.70 44.97
C ASN A 183 -37.95 -22.80 44.10
N PRO A 184 -38.27 -23.98 43.50
CA PRO A 184 -39.29 -24.11 42.47
C PRO A 184 -40.73 -23.94 42.97
N VAL A 185 -40.96 -24.06 44.28
CA VAL A 185 -42.31 -23.92 44.87
C VAL A 185 -42.61 -22.51 45.38
N MET A 186 -41.62 -21.62 45.34
CA MET A 186 -41.75 -20.23 45.76
C MET A 186 -41.95 -19.30 44.56
N ALA A 187 -42.57 -18.14 44.79
CA ALA A 187 -42.65 -17.10 43.77
C ALA A 187 -41.23 -16.67 43.31
N PRO A 188 -41.01 -16.38 42.01
CA PRO A 188 -39.66 -16.16 41.47
C PRO A 188 -38.86 -15.06 42.17
N ASN A 189 -39.54 -14.02 42.65
CA ASN A 189 -38.93 -12.89 43.35
C ASN A 189 -38.56 -13.18 44.81
N ARG A 190 -39.06 -14.27 45.40
CA ARG A 190 -38.82 -14.66 46.80
C ARG A 190 -38.02 -15.96 46.92
N GLY A 191 -38.03 -16.80 45.88
CA GLY A 191 -37.39 -18.11 45.86
C GLY A 191 -35.95 -18.12 45.36
N SER A 192 -35.45 -17.01 44.81
CA SER A 192 -34.16 -16.98 44.12
C SER A 192 -33.08 -16.22 44.90
N LYS A 193 -31.89 -16.82 44.99
CA LYS A 193 -30.66 -16.17 45.46
C LYS A 193 -29.53 -16.49 44.51
N ALA A 194 -28.61 -15.56 44.30
CA ALA A 194 -27.51 -15.73 43.37
C ALA A 194 -26.18 -15.31 43.98
N ASP A 195 -25.11 -15.90 43.45
CA ASP A 195 -23.75 -15.37 43.56
C ASP A 195 -23.25 -15.01 42.16
N VAL A 196 -22.44 -13.96 42.06
CA VAL A 196 -21.97 -13.40 40.79
C VAL A 196 -20.49 -13.07 40.93
N ILE A 197 -19.65 -13.63 40.06
CA ILE A 197 -18.22 -13.35 40.00
C ILE A 197 -17.87 -12.74 38.64
N THR A 198 -16.91 -11.81 38.61
CA THR A 198 -16.36 -11.26 37.37
C THR A 198 -15.19 -12.11 36.91
N LEU A 199 -15.19 -12.51 35.64
CA LEU A 199 -14.15 -13.34 35.06
C LEU A 199 -12.91 -12.50 34.72
N ASN A 200 -11.74 -12.94 35.17
CA ASN A 200 -10.46 -12.44 34.69
C ASN A 200 -9.88 -13.47 33.72
N VAL A 201 -9.95 -13.18 32.42
CA VAL A 201 -9.52 -14.09 31.36
C VAL A 201 -8.26 -13.58 30.70
N THR A 202 -7.20 -14.38 30.78
CA THR A 202 -5.87 -14.10 30.26
C THR A 202 -5.62 -14.74 28.90
N TYR A 203 -5.01 -13.98 28.00
CA TYR A 203 -4.75 -14.33 26.61
C TYR A 203 -3.49 -13.61 26.09
N SER A 204 -2.86 -14.18 25.07
CA SER A 204 -1.74 -13.54 24.35
C SER A 204 -2.23 -12.28 23.63
N PRO A 205 -1.37 -11.27 23.41
CA PRO A 205 -1.79 -10.00 22.80
C PRO A 205 -2.43 -10.22 21.42
N MET A 206 -3.48 -9.48 21.11
CA MET A 206 -3.97 -9.31 19.74
C MET A 206 -3.46 -7.98 19.22
N VAL A 207 -2.76 -8.01 18.10
CA VAL A 207 -2.08 -6.84 17.56
C VAL A 207 -2.50 -6.56 16.13
N ASP A 208 -2.75 -5.30 15.84
CA ASP A 208 -2.99 -4.76 14.51
C ASP A 208 -2.09 -3.54 14.28
N VAL A 209 -1.79 -3.21 13.02
CA VAL A 209 -1.06 -1.97 12.70
C VAL A 209 -2.05 -0.95 12.16
N ILE A 210 -2.07 0.23 12.77
CA ILE A 210 -2.81 1.38 12.29
C ILE A 210 -1.86 2.52 11.96
N LYS A 211 -2.17 3.29 10.92
CA LYS A 211 -1.49 4.55 10.64
C LYS A 211 -2.22 5.67 11.36
N LEU A 212 -1.47 6.52 12.05
CA LEU A 212 -1.99 7.71 12.70
C LEU A 212 -1.88 8.92 11.75
N GLY A 213 -2.88 9.80 11.80
CA GLY A 213 -2.97 10.99 10.96
C GLY A 213 -3.99 10.88 9.81
N ASP A 214 -4.18 11.99 9.12
CA ASP A 214 -5.11 12.08 7.99
C ASP A 214 -4.53 11.46 6.71
N GLY A 215 -5.40 10.93 5.84
CA GLY A 215 -5.03 10.37 4.55
C GLY A 215 -5.25 8.86 4.45
N ASN A 216 -4.73 8.27 3.38
CA ASN A 216 -4.86 6.83 3.12
C ASN A 216 -3.95 6.03 4.06
N LEU A 217 -4.42 4.87 4.53
CA LEU A 217 -3.74 4.04 5.55
C LEU A 217 -2.32 3.60 5.12
N ASN A 218 -2.07 3.52 3.82
CA ASN A 218 -0.90 2.85 3.24
C ASN A 218 0.02 3.76 2.43
N GLU A 219 -0.19 5.08 2.48
CA GLU A 219 0.50 6.03 1.60
C GLU A 219 1.11 7.16 2.42
N VAL A 220 2.32 7.58 2.07
CA VAL A 220 3.00 8.75 2.66
C VAL A 220 3.76 9.48 1.56
N VAL A 221 3.86 10.81 1.66
CA VAL A 221 4.66 11.62 0.73
C VAL A 221 6.09 11.72 1.26
N GLU A 222 7.07 11.77 0.38
CA GLU A 222 8.47 11.98 0.74
C GLU A 222 8.62 13.29 1.52
N LEU A 223 9.42 13.26 2.60
CA LEU A 223 9.59 14.32 3.61
C LEU A 223 8.43 14.53 4.60
N ASP A 224 7.26 13.92 4.39
CA ASP A 224 6.19 13.93 5.39
C ASP A 224 6.47 12.93 6.53
N SER A 225 5.79 13.12 7.66
CA SER A 225 5.89 12.20 8.79
C SER A 225 5.01 10.96 8.61
N LEU A 226 5.57 9.79 8.94
CA LEU A 226 4.86 8.53 9.02
C LEU A 226 4.80 8.08 10.48
N GLN A 227 3.59 8.02 11.03
CA GLN A 227 3.36 7.52 12.37
C GLN A 227 2.49 6.26 12.31
N LEU A 228 3.03 5.14 12.79
CA LEU A 228 2.33 3.87 12.93
C LEU A 228 2.12 3.56 14.41
N GLU A 229 1.00 2.96 14.74
CA GLU A 229 0.67 2.48 16.08
C GLU A 229 0.33 0.99 16.02
N CYS A 230 0.82 0.24 17.00
CA CYS A 230 0.57 -1.19 17.13
C CYS A 230 -0.66 -1.43 18.03
N ASP A 231 -1.86 -1.14 17.52
CA ASP A 231 -3.10 -1.30 18.30
C ASP A 231 -3.16 -2.70 18.93
N VAL A 232 -3.33 -2.74 20.26
CA VAL A 232 -3.16 -3.97 21.02
C VAL A 232 -4.24 -4.17 22.06
N ARG A 233 -4.82 -5.38 22.08
CA ARG A 233 -5.67 -5.88 23.16
C ARG A 233 -4.99 -7.04 23.84
N ALA A 234 -4.73 -6.93 25.13
CA ALA A 234 -4.02 -7.96 25.89
C ALA A 234 -4.50 -8.00 27.34
N ASN A 235 -4.52 -9.21 27.91
CA ASN A 235 -4.62 -9.40 29.35
C ASN A 235 -3.75 -10.61 29.75
N PRO A 236 -2.71 -10.46 30.57
CA PRO A 236 -2.23 -9.25 31.24
C PRO A 236 -1.70 -8.17 30.27
N PRO A 237 -1.41 -6.95 30.76
CA PRO A 237 -0.83 -5.87 29.96
C PRO A 237 0.46 -6.28 29.24
N VAL A 238 0.73 -5.60 28.12
CA VAL A 238 1.93 -5.83 27.29
C VAL A 238 3.20 -5.42 28.05
N GLU A 239 4.25 -6.23 27.91
CA GLU A 239 5.58 -6.04 28.50
C GLU A 239 6.61 -5.51 27.49
N GLU A 240 6.53 -5.95 26.22
CA GLU A 240 7.45 -5.53 25.15
C GLU A 240 6.70 -5.32 23.82
N PHE A 241 7.10 -4.29 23.06
CA PHE A 241 6.70 -4.06 21.68
C PHE A 241 7.90 -4.19 20.73
N MET A 242 7.65 -4.72 19.54
CA MET A 242 8.66 -4.89 18.48
C MET A 242 8.08 -4.49 17.13
N TRP A 243 8.83 -3.69 16.37
CA TRP A 243 8.48 -3.36 14.99
C TRP A 243 9.34 -4.14 14.00
N PHE A 244 8.75 -4.46 12.85
CA PHE A 244 9.40 -5.18 11.77
C PHE A 244 9.19 -4.44 10.45
N PHE A 245 10.27 -4.27 9.71
CA PHE A 245 10.28 -3.75 8.35
C PHE A 245 10.81 -4.82 7.40
N ASN A 246 10.04 -5.18 6.38
CA ASN A 246 10.34 -6.27 5.44
C ASN A 246 10.77 -7.56 6.17
N ASP A 247 10.02 -7.92 7.21
CA ASP A 247 10.23 -9.09 8.07
C ASP A 247 11.49 -9.07 8.94
N ILE A 248 12.21 -7.95 8.98
CA ILE A 248 13.38 -7.75 9.82
C ILE A 248 13.03 -6.86 11.01
N LYS A 249 13.32 -7.30 12.24
CA LYS A 249 13.11 -6.51 13.47
C LYS A 249 13.89 -5.20 13.34
N ILE A 250 13.17 -4.08 13.41
CA ILE A 250 13.74 -2.75 13.41
C ILE A 250 14.57 -2.61 14.69
N ARG A 251 15.74 -1.97 14.57
CA ARG A 251 16.59 -1.61 15.72
C ARG A 251 16.80 -0.10 15.72
N SER A 252 16.96 0.48 16.89
CA SER A 252 17.29 1.91 17.02
C SER A 252 18.56 2.25 16.23
N GLY A 253 18.56 3.42 15.60
CA GLY A 253 19.61 3.93 14.74
C GLY A 253 19.39 3.66 13.23
N GLY A 254 20.21 4.30 12.40
CA GLY A 254 20.08 4.22 10.94
C GLY A 254 18.90 5.04 10.42
N ILE A 255 18.12 4.49 9.50
CA ILE A 255 16.97 5.17 8.87
C ILE A 255 15.76 5.32 9.81
N TRP A 256 15.76 4.65 10.97
CA TRP A 256 14.61 4.58 11.88
C TRP A 256 14.71 5.49 13.11
N GLY A 257 15.83 6.21 13.29
CA GLY A 257 16.06 7.06 14.46
C GLY A 257 16.07 6.29 15.80
N ASP A 258 15.82 6.98 16.91
CA ASP A 258 15.97 6.44 18.26
C ASP A 258 14.73 5.68 18.79
N ILE A 259 13.56 5.80 18.16
CA ILE A 259 12.28 5.30 18.68
C ILE A 259 11.85 4.02 17.95
N VAL A 260 12.18 2.86 18.52
CA VAL A 260 11.91 1.55 17.87
C VAL A 260 11.23 0.53 18.79
N SER A 261 11.21 0.76 20.11
CA SER A 261 10.64 -0.17 21.10
C SER A 261 9.43 0.41 21.85
N SER A 262 8.64 1.23 21.18
CA SER A 262 7.41 1.80 21.74
C SER A 262 6.18 1.22 21.01
N HIS A 263 5.01 1.41 21.60
CA HIS A 263 3.72 1.09 20.98
C HIS A 263 3.52 1.84 19.64
N GLN A 264 4.29 2.91 19.41
CA GLN A 264 4.30 3.69 18.17
C GLN A 264 5.68 3.66 17.47
N LEU A 265 5.66 3.72 16.15
CA LEU A 265 6.82 3.93 15.29
C LEU A 265 6.63 5.26 14.56
N LEU A 266 7.56 6.20 14.79
CA LEU A 266 7.56 7.52 14.16
C LEU A 266 8.76 7.64 13.23
N VAL A 267 8.48 8.01 11.99
CA VAL A 267 9.46 8.49 11.02
C VAL A 267 9.13 9.95 10.76
N GLU A 268 9.99 10.87 11.19
CA GLU A 268 9.74 12.31 11.07
C GLU A 268 9.76 12.78 9.61
N GLU A 269 10.74 12.30 8.83
CA GLU A 269 10.91 12.61 7.41
C GLU A 269 10.98 11.30 6.60
N ALA A 270 9.87 10.96 5.95
CA ALA A 270 9.79 9.74 5.16
C ALA A 270 10.65 9.85 3.89
N THR A 271 11.67 9.00 3.76
CA THR A 271 12.40 8.79 2.49
C THR A 271 11.85 7.58 1.74
N ARG A 272 12.18 7.47 0.44
CA ARG A 272 11.89 6.29 -0.39
C ARG A 272 12.39 4.96 0.22
N ALA A 273 13.39 4.98 1.09
CA ALA A 273 13.91 3.79 1.76
C ALA A 273 12.95 3.22 2.82
N HIS A 274 11.97 4.00 3.27
CA HIS A 274 10.92 3.56 4.18
C HIS A 274 9.74 2.88 3.46
N ALA A 275 9.73 2.82 2.12
CA ALA A 275 8.71 2.06 1.41
C ALA A 275 8.89 0.55 1.66
N GLY A 276 7.84 -0.14 2.09
CA GLY A 276 7.93 -1.57 2.37
C GLY A 276 6.81 -2.13 3.25
N ARG A 277 7.03 -3.34 3.75
CA ARG A 277 6.07 -4.09 4.58
C ARG A 277 6.34 -3.84 6.05
N TYR A 278 5.33 -3.42 6.79
CA TYR A 278 5.39 -3.15 8.22
C TYR A 278 4.51 -4.12 8.98
N SER A 279 4.99 -4.57 10.14
CA SER A 279 4.21 -5.32 11.12
C SER A 279 4.76 -5.03 12.51
N CYS A 280 3.94 -5.24 13.53
CA CYS A 280 4.37 -5.12 14.91
C CYS A 280 4.13 -6.45 15.64
N ALA A 281 4.85 -6.67 16.72
CA ALA A 281 4.58 -7.74 17.66
C ALA A 281 4.53 -7.18 19.08
N ALA A 282 3.72 -7.81 19.91
CA ALA A 282 3.60 -7.51 21.32
C ALA A 282 3.75 -8.79 22.15
N VAL A 283 4.37 -8.65 23.33
CA VAL A 283 4.62 -9.74 24.27
C VAL A 283 3.94 -9.43 25.59
N ASN A 284 3.25 -10.41 26.17
CA ASN A 284 2.86 -10.39 27.57
C ASN A 284 3.23 -11.72 28.24
N ALA A 285 2.98 -11.85 29.55
CA ALA A 285 3.23 -13.07 30.31
C ALA A 285 2.59 -14.36 29.75
N ILE A 286 1.59 -14.26 28.85
CA ILE A 286 0.92 -15.42 28.23
C ILE A 286 1.61 -15.84 26.92
N GLY A 287 2.14 -14.88 26.16
CA GLY A 287 2.91 -15.16 24.95
C GLY A 287 3.14 -13.94 24.07
N GLU A 288 3.64 -14.20 22.87
CA GLU A 288 3.94 -13.23 21.83
C GLU A 288 2.98 -13.42 20.65
N THR A 289 2.56 -12.32 20.02
CA THR A 289 1.79 -12.36 18.77
C THR A 289 2.24 -11.23 17.86
N ARG A 290 2.22 -11.49 16.55
CA ARG A 290 2.63 -10.56 15.50
C ARG A 290 1.43 -10.25 14.60
N SER A 291 1.29 -8.99 14.22
CA SER A 291 0.22 -8.51 13.36
C SER A 291 0.43 -8.92 11.90
N ASP A 292 -0.65 -8.86 11.14
CA ASP A 292 -0.57 -8.93 9.68
C ASP A 292 0.24 -7.75 9.12
N THR A 293 0.87 -7.97 7.97
CA THR A 293 1.72 -6.95 7.36
C THR A 293 0.90 -5.93 6.57
N ILE A 294 1.11 -4.63 6.86
CA ILE A 294 0.65 -3.53 5.99
C ILE A 294 1.77 -3.11 5.04
N VAL A 295 1.43 -2.54 3.88
CA VAL A 295 2.42 -2.08 2.89
C VAL A 295 2.35 -0.57 2.79
N ILE A 296 3.45 0.11 3.14
CA ILE A 296 3.57 1.55 3.00
C ILE A 296 4.25 1.88 1.67
N THR A 297 3.59 2.72 0.88
CA THR A 297 4.13 3.32 -0.34
C THR A 297 4.55 4.75 -0.05
N VAL A 298 5.78 5.10 -0.41
CA VAL A 298 6.29 6.48 -0.32
C VAL A 298 6.19 7.12 -1.70
N PHE A 299 5.29 8.08 -1.85
CA PHE A 299 5.15 8.89 -3.06
C PHE A 299 6.19 10.00 -3.07
N TYR A 300 6.71 10.35 -4.25
CA TYR A 300 7.75 11.36 -4.40
C TYR A 300 7.55 12.16 -5.68
N PRO A 301 7.95 13.46 -5.71
CA PRO A 301 7.81 14.30 -6.89
C PRO A 301 8.69 13.80 -8.04
N PRO A 302 8.42 14.24 -9.28
CA PRO A 302 9.29 13.96 -10.41
C PRO A 302 10.73 14.46 -10.21
N GLU A 303 11.70 13.59 -10.49
CA GLU A 303 13.13 13.86 -10.38
C GLU A 303 13.86 13.52 -11.68
N CYS A 304 14.73 14.42 -12.12
CA CYS A 304 15.54 14.25 -13.33
C CYS A 304 16.59 13.15 -13.18
N THR A 305 16.57 12.20 -14.10
CA THR A 305 17.65 11.20 -14.18
C THR A 305 18.90 11.83 -14.81
N GLY A 306 20.07 11.20 -14.66
CA GLY A 306 21.34 11.75 -15.17
C GLY A 306 21.42 12.03 -16.68
N TYR A 307 20.48 11.51 -17.50
CA TYR A 307 20.36 11.88 -18.91
C TYR A 307 19.36 13.03 -19.15
N GLY A 308 18.46 13.30 -18.19
CA GLY A 308 17.49 14.40 -18.16
C GLY A 308 16.57 14.41 -19.37
N ILE A 309 17.04 15.04 -20.45
CA ILE A 309 16.37 15.08 -21.74
C ILE A 309 17.24 14.41 -22.79
N ARG A 310 16.65 13.54 -23.63
CA ARG A 310 17.34 12.92 -24.77
C ARG A 310 16.58 13.11 -26.06
N VAL A 311 17.31 13.40 -27.13
CA VAL A 311 16.79 13.29 -28.49
C VAL A 311 16.97 11.85 -28.94
N VAL A 312 15.87 11.22 -29.32
CA VAL A 312 15.85 9.92 -29.99
C VAL A 312 15.12 10.16 -31.29
N LYS A 313 15.75 9.90 -32.43
CA LYS A 313 15.08 10.08 -33.72
C LYS A 313 14.59 11.54 -33.89
N GLU A 314 13.33 11.75 -34.25
CA GLU A 314 12.66 13.06 -34.35
C GLU A 314 11.87 13.43 -33.08
N THR A 315 12.15 12.80 -31.94
CA THR A 315 11.45 13.06 -30.68
C THR A 315 12.40 13.40 -29.54
N ILE A 316 11.96 14.34 -28.70
CA ILE A 316 12.60 14.70 -27.43
C ILE A 316 11.91 13.93 -26.31
N HIS A 317 12.69 13.22 -25.49
CA HIS A 317 12.21 12.44 -24.37
C HIS A 317 12.68 13.08 -23.06
N CYS A 318 11.74 13.31 -22.14
CA CYS A 318 12.00 13.71 -20.77
C CYS A 318 12.09 12.44 -19.90
N ILE A 319 13.29 12.16 -19.37
CA ILE A 319 13.59 10.95 -18.61
C ILE A 319 13.68 11.30 -17.13
N ILE A 320 12.57 11.06 -16.46
CA ILE A 320 12.36 11.36 -15.04
C ILE A 320 11.92 10.10 -14.28
N LYS A 321 12.10 10.13 -12.97
CA LYS A 321 11.52 9.14 -12.03
C LYS A 321 10.53 9.85 -11.14
N ALA A 322 9.36 9.25 -10.93
CA ALA A 322 8.36 9.77 -10.02
C ALA A 322 7.47 8.60 -9.54
N LEU A 323 6.83 8.77 -8.39
CA LEU A 323 5.74 7.90 -7.97
C LEU A 323 4.63 8.75 -7.34
N PRO A 324 3.39 8.73 -7.88
CA PRO A 324 2.94 8.00 -9.07
C PRO A 324 3.60 8.53 -10.36
N ALA A 325 3.39 7.82 -11.46
CA ALA A 325 3.89 8.27 -12.76
C ALA A 325 3.29 9.65 -13.11
N PRO A 326 4.08 10.58 -13.65
CA PRO A 326 3.59 11.90 -14.01
C PRO A 326 2.57 11.83 -15.15
N ASP A 327 1.54 12.65 -15.07
CA ASP A 327 0.48 12.76 -16.08
C ASP A 327 0.57 14.05 -16.91
N THR A 328 1.40 15.00 -16.47
CA THR A 328 1.53 16.33 -17.05
C THR A 328 3.01 16.70 -17.18
N PHE A 329 3.39 17.23 -18.33
CA PHE A 329 4.75 17.67 -18.66
C PHE A 329 4.75 19.08 -19.24
N PHE A 330 5.56 19.98 -18.67
CA PHE A 330 5.76 21.35 -19.09
C PHE A 330 7.14 21.47 -19.76
N TRP A 331 7.16 21.91 -21.01
CA TRP A 331 8.37 22.05 -21.81
C TRP A 331 8.67 23.52 -22.06
N TYR A 332 9.92 23.91 -21.83
CA TYR A 332 10.44 25.23 -22.16
C TYR A 332 11.56 25.09 -23.19
N LEU A 333 11.33 25.53 -24.41
CA LEU A 333 12.19 25.26 -25.57
C LEU A 333 12.68 26.56 -26.19
N GLN A 334 13.99 26.72 -26.29
CA GLN A 334 14.61 27.92 -26.83
C GLN A 334 15.61 27.56 -27.95
N PRO A 335 15.17 27.61 -29.22
CA PRO A 335 16.08 27.57 -30.37
C PRO A 335 17.01 28.79 -30.38
N ALA A 336 18.22 28.63 -30.92
CA ALA A 336 19.22 29.69 -31.00
C ALA A 336 18.69 30.95 -31.73
N GLY A 337 18.63 32.08 -31.01
CA GLY A 337 18.15 33.36 -31.56
C GLY A 337 16.63 33.53 -31.55
N PHE A 338 15.87 32.62 -30.94
CA PHE A 338 14.41 32.67 -30.81
C PHE A 338 13.96 32.79 -29.35
N GLU A 339 12.72 33.23 -29.16
CA GLU A 339 12.08 33.29 -27.84
C GLU A 339 11.78 31.89 -27.29
N VAL A 340 11.60 31.83 -25.96
CA VAL A 340 11.26 30.58 -25.26
C VAL A 340 9.81 30.20 -25.58
N GLN A 341 9.62 28.97 -26.05
CA GLN A 341 8.32 28.36 -26.29
C GLN A 341 7.92 27.52 -25.08
N GLN A 342 6.66 27.65 -24.67
CA GLN A 342 6.07 26.87 -23.58
C GLN A 342 5.03 25.92 -24.13
N LEU A 343 5.19 24.62 -23.86
CA LEU A 343 4.26 23.57 -24.30
C LEU A 343 3.87 22.72 -23.10
N THR A 344 2.60 22.33 -23.02
CA THR A 344 2.11 21.38 -22.02
C THR A 344 1.63 20.13 -22.73
N THR A 345 2.11 18.97 -22.29
CA THR A 345 1.82 17.67 -22.90
C THR A 345 1.46 16.66 -21.83
N GLY A 346 0.64 15.67 -22.17
CA GLY A 346 0.35 14.52 -21.30
C GLY A 346 1.33 13.36 -21.47
N SER A 347 2.48 13.59 -22.10
CA SER A 347 3.45 12.56 -22.45
C SER A 347 4.87 13.05 -22.22
N PRO A 348 5.80 12.20 -21.76
CA PRO A 348 7.23 12.54 -21.68
C PRO A 348 7.90 12.70 -23.05
N ILE A 349 7.16 12.55 -24.16
CA ILE A 349 7.67 12.54 -25.52
C ILE A 349 7.13 13.75 -26.27
N LEU A 350 8.03 14.59 -26.77
CA LEU A 350 7.71 15.75 -27.59
C LEU A 350 8.34 15.61 -28.99
N PRO A 351 7.52 15.50 -30.05
CA PRO A 351 8.00 15.53 -31.43
C PRO A 351 8.69 16.87 -31.80
N LEU A 352 9.79 16.80 -32.56
CA LEU A 352 10.58 17.99 -32.96
C LEU A 352 9.82 18.93 -33.89
N ASP A 353 8.85 18.44 -34.66
CA ASP A 353 8.00 19.23 -35.55
C ASP A 353 7.03 20.16 -34.81
N GLN A 354 6.80 19.92 -33.51
CA GLN A 354 6.04 20.83 -32.63
C GLN A 354 6.86 22.05 -32.18
N ILE A 355 8.18 22.05 -32.42
CA ILE A 355 9.05 23.18 -32.06
C ILE A 355 9.07 24.18 -33.21
N THR A 356 8.65 25.41 -32.94
CA THR A 356 8.69 26.49 -33.93
C THR A 356 10.10 27.08 -34.02
N GLY A 357 10.59 27.33 -35.24
CA GLY A 357 11.92 27.91 -35.48
C GLY A 357 12.97 26.92 -36.00
N PRO A 358 14.11 27.41 -36.50
CA PRO A 358 15.17 26.60 -37.07
C PRO A 358 15.95 25.83 -36.01
N LEU A 359 15.96 24.50 -36.11
CA LEU A 359 16.78 23.59 -35.29
C LEU A 359 18.21 23.42 -35.86
N ALA A 360 18.82 24.52 -36.34
CA ALA A 360 20.07 24.48 -37.11
C ALA A 360 21.35 24.58 -36.27
N GLU A 361 21.25 25.09 -35.05
CA GLU A 361 22.38 25.33 -34.14
C GLU A 361 22.14 24.64 -32.79
N THR A 362 21.75 25.41 -31.78
CA THR A 362 21.49 24.92 -30.43
C THR A 362 20.01 25.01 -30.07
N LEU A 363 19.56 24.05 -29.27
CA LEU A 363 18.25 24.08 -28.63
C LEU A 363 18.47 23.90 -27.13
N LYS A 364 18.11 24.90 -26.34
CA LYS A 364 17.98 24.76 -24.89
C LYS A 364 16.59 24.22 -24.61
N ALA A 365 16.52 23.05 -23.99
CA ALA A 365 15.27 22.42 -23.58
C ALA A 365 15.27 22.28 -22.06
N SER A 366 14.15 22.65 -21.45
CA SER A 366 13.83 22.37 -20.06
C SER A 366 12.53 21.58 -20.00
N CYS A 367 12.45 20.60 -19.12
CA CYS A 367 11.25 19.80 -18.90
C CYS A 367 10.95 19.68 -17.40
N GLU A 368 9.74 20.07 -17.02
CA GLU A 368 9.15 19.85 -15.71
C GLU A 368 7.99 18.87 -15.84
N ALA A 369 7.77 18.04 -14.85
CA ALA A 369 6.63 17.14 -14.81
C ALA A 369 5.87 17.27 -13.48
N SER A 370 4.60 16.89 -13.51
CA SER A 370 3.75 16.82 -12.33
C SER A 370 3.10 15.45 -12.22
N ASN A 371 3.09 14.92 -11.00
CA ASN A 371 2.35 13.71 -10.63
C ASN A 371 1.30 13.97 -9.53
N GLY A 372 1.00 15.25 -9.25
CA GLY A 372 -0.01 15.65 -8.28
C GLY A 372 0.34 15.44 -6.81
N VAL A 373 1.54 14.94 -6.49
CA VAL A 373 1.96 14.67 -5.11
C VAL A 373 2.69 15.86 -4.49
N ALA A 374 3.77 16.29 -5.14
CA ALA A 374 4.60 17.40 -4.70
C ALA A 374 5.24 18.08 -5.92
N THR A 375 5.79 19.27 -5.70
CA THR A 375 6.47 20.04 -6.73
C THR A 375 7.84 19.44 -7.03
N GLN A 376 8.19 19.32 -8.31
CA GLN A 376 9.53 18.96 -8.74
C GLN A 376 10.54 20.03 -8.29
N GLU A 377 11.62 19.63 -7.60
CA GLU A 377 12.63 20.58 -7.10
C GLU A 377 13.49 21.19 -8.20
N GLU A 378 14.02 20.35 -9.11
CA GLU A 378 14.87 20.78 -10.21
C GLU A 378 14.33 20.32 -11.57
N PRO A 379 14.13 21.23 -12.54
CA PRO A 379 13.72 20.87 -13.89
C PRO A 379 14.83 20.15 -14.65
N CYS A 380 14.46 19.37 -15.67
CA CYS A 380 15.44 18.68 -16.49
C CYS A 380 15.94 19.61 -17.57
N ASP A 381 17.18 20.07 -17.45
CA ASP A 381 17.77 20.96 -18.45
C ASP A 381 18.76 20.25 -19.37
N ARG A 382 18.65 20.53 -20.66
CA ARG A 382 19.62 20.05 -21.66
C ARG A 382 19.78 21.03 -22.81
N VAL A 383 21.03 21.23 -23.22
CA VAL A 383 21.35 21.92 -24.47
C VAL A 383 21.75 20.89 -25.51
N PHE A 384 21.03 20.89 -26.63
CA PHE A 384 21.35 20.07 -27.78
C PHE A 384 22.08 20.90 -28.83
N THR A 385 23.08 20.31 -29.47
CA THR A 385 23.69 20.81 -30.70
C THR A 385 23.28 19.86 -31.83
N PHE A 386 22.67 20.41 -32.87
CA PHE A 386 22.24 19.62 -34.02
C PHE A 386 23.29 19.56 -35.14
N GLU A 387 24.53 19.99 -34.87
CA GLU A 387 25.64 19.99 -35.83
C GLU A 387 25.90 18.60 -36.43
N HIS A 388 25.75 17.54 -35.64
CA HIS A 388 25.94 16.15 -36.09
C HIS A 388 24.81 15.64 -36.99
N LEU A 389 23.65 16.31 -37.03
CA LEU A 389 22.55 15.97 -37.93
C LEU A 389 22.67 16.64 -39.30
N ARG A 390 23.62 17.58 -39.47
CA ARG A 390 23.92 18.17 -40.77
C ARG A 390 24.56 17.10 -41.65
N PRO A 391 24.01 16.78 -42.83
CA PRO A 391 24.67 15.87 -43.77
C PRO A 391 26.06 16.41 -44.10
N PRO A 392 27.07 15.54 -44.32
CA PRO A 392 28.36 16.00 -44.83
C PRO A 392 28.20 16.80 -46.13
N GLN A 393 29.22 17.60 -46.48
CA GLN A 393 29.20 18.31 -47.75
C GLN A 393 29.24 17.33 -48.92
N PRO A 394 28.60 17.66 -50.06
CA PRO A 394 28.69 16.85 -51.27
C PRO A 394 30.16 16.71 -51.70
N GLN A 395 30.53 15.51 -52.13
CA GLN A 395 31.91 15.18 -52.49
C GLN A 395 32.12 15.31 -54.00
N GLU A 396 33.38 15.46 -54.42
CA GLU A 396 33.77 15.46 -55.84
C GLU A 396 32.97 16.45 -56.69
N CYS A 397 32.92 17.71 -56.23
CA CYS A 397 32.27 18.78 -56.96
C CYS A 397 33.13 19.28 -58.11
N ASP A 398 32.77 18.89 -59.34
CA ASP A 398 33.38 19.36 -60.58
C ASP A 398 32.58 20.50 -61.20
N ILE A 399 33.27 21.49 -61.74
CA ILE A 399 32.67 22.61 -62.47
C ILE A 399 33.14 22.56 -63.91
N ALA A 400 32.18 22.46 -64.83
CA ALA A 400 32.37 22.49 -66.27
C ALA A 400 31.52 23.62 -66.88
N TYR A 401 31.80 24.00 -68.12
CA TYR A 401 30.92 24.90 -68.86
C TYR A 401 30.58 24.18 -70.16
N GLU A 402 29.30 24.05 -70.51
CA GLU A 402 28.85 23.39 -71.74
C GLU A 402 27.58 24.09 -72.26
N PHE A 403 27.45 24.21 -73.59
CA PHE A 403 26.29 24.83 -74.28
C PHE A 403 25.93 26.27 -73.87
N GLY A 404 26.92 27.10 -73.49
CA GLY A 404 26.65 28.49 -73.09
C GLY A 404 26.30 28.65 -71.61
N GLU A 405 26.40 27.58 -70.81
CA GLU A 405 26.00 27.56 -69.40
C GLU A 405 27.09 26.92 -68.51
N PHE A 406 27.35 27.48 -67.32
CA PHE A 406 28.15 26.81 -66.29
C PHE A 406 27.35 25.65 -65.67
N GLN A 407 27.97 24.47 -65.56
CA GLN A 407 27.44 23.28 -64.92
C GLN A 407 28.34 22.87 -63.76
N MET A 408 27.74 22.72 -62.59
CA MET A 408 28.40 22.14 -61.42
C MET A 408 27.77 20.78 -61.15
N ARG A 409 28.61 19.76 -61.00
CA ARG A 409 28.24 18.37 -60.74
C ARG A 409 28.92 17.94 -59.46
N CYS A 410 28.16 17.37 -58.54
CA CYS A 410 28.70 16.84 -57.30
C CYS A 410 28.08 15.49 -56.99
N LEU A 411 28.81 14.65 -56.26
CA LEU A 411 28.26 13.44 -55.68
C LEU A 411 27.33 13.82 -54.52
N PRO A 412 26.03 13.46 -54.61
CA PRO A 412 25.08 13.79 -53.56
C PRO A 412 25.32 12.94 -52.31
N VAL A 413 25.12 13.55 -51.15
CA VAL A 413 25.10 12.88 -49.86
C VAL A 413 23.75 12.21 -49.61
N GLU A 414 23.77 10.92 -49.27
CA GLU A 414 22.57 10.06 -49.18
C GLU A 414 21.48 10.58 -48.21
N ASN A 415 21.86 11.32 -47.17
CA ASN A 415 20.94 11.83 -46.13
C ASN A 415 20.57 13.31 -46.28
N ALA A 416 21.00 13.97 -47.36
CA ALA A 416 20.54 15.32 -47.68
C ALA A 416 19.15 15.25 -48.32
N THR A 417 18.38 16.32 -48.22
CA THR A 417 17.01 16.43 -48.76
C THR A 417 16.87 17.57 -49.75
N TYR A 418 17.68 18.61 -49.56
CA TYR A 418 17.90 19.65 -50.54
C TYR A 418 19.33 20.19 -50.42
N TYR A 419 19.81 20.79 -51.49
CA TYR A 419 21.09 21.49 -51.55
C TYR A 419 20.83 22.98 -51.76
N GLU A 420 21.60 23.80 -51.07
CA GLU A 420 21.64 25.23 -51.31
C GLU A 420 22.87 25.57 -52.17
N VAL A 421 22.62 26.22 -53.30
CA VAL A 421 23.63 26.68 -54.26
C VAL A 421 23.72 28.20 -54.15
N SER A 422 24.93 28.72 -53.98
CA SER A 422 25.20 30.15 -53.93
C SER A 422 26.25 30.55 -54.97
N VAL A 423 25.89 31.51 -55.83
CA VAL A 423 26.76 32.06 -56.88
C VAL A 423 27.20 33.44 -56.44
N TRP A 424 28.51 33.65 -56.41
CA TRP A 424 29.14 34.88 -55.95
C TRP A 424 29.86 35.55 -57.12
N ARG A 425 29.61 36.84 -57.32
CA ARG A 425 30.28 37.68 -58.32
C ARG A 425 31.38 38.48 -57.63
N MET A 426 32.56 38.53 -58.23
CA MET A 426 33.60 39.45 -57.76
C MET A 426 33.28 40.86 -58.27
N SER A 427 33.19 41.81 -57.36
CA SER A 427 32.94 43.22 -57.67
C SER A 427 34.13 43.83 -58.41
N GLU A 428 33.85 44.44 -59.57
CA GLU A 428 34.87 45.05 -60.44
C GLU A 428 35.61 46.24 -59.81
N SER A 429 35.04 46.85 -58.76
CA SER A 429 35.57 48.09 -58.17
C SER A 429 36.38 47.87 -56.89
N ASN A 430 36.22 46.75 -56.19
CA ASN A 430 36.79 46.59 -54.85
C ASN A 430 37.16 45.15 -54.46
N SER A 431 37.25 44.22 -55.42
CA SER A 431 37.71 42.84 -55.18
C SER A 431 36.82 42.02 -54.22
N THR A 432 35.69 42.57 -53.76
CA THR A 432 34.81 41.88 -52.80
C THR A 432 33.91 40.87 -53.51
N LEU A 433 33.65 39.74 -52.87
CA LEU A 433 32.67 38.76 -53.35
C LEU A 433 31.26 39.22 -52.95
N VAL A 434 30.42 39.50 -53.94
CA VAL A 434 29.02 39.88 -53.79
C VAL A 434 28.16 38.68 -54.14
N LEU A 435 27.26 38.28 -53.23
CA LEU A 435 26.31 37.19 -53.51
C LEU A 435 25.38 37.63 -54.64
N GLU A 436 25.49 36.98 -55.80
CA GLU A 436 24.70 37.32 -56.98
C GLU A 436 23.39 36.54 -57.00
N ARG A 437 23.45 35.22 -56.75
CA ARG A 437 22.26 34.34 -56.76
C ARG A 437 22.35 33.26 -55.70
N ARG A 438 21.19 32.86 -55.20
CA ARG A 438 21.02 31.78 -54.23
C ARG A 438 19.79 30.96 -54.60
N ALA A 439 19.92 29.64 -54.60
CA ALA A 439 18.83 28.74 -54.96
C ALA A 439 18.87 27.44 -54.15
N SER A 440 17.70 26.87 -53.86
CA SER A 440 17.57 25.51 -53.33
C SER A 440 17.25 24.51 -54.44
N MET A 441 17.88 23.34 -54.37
CA MET A 441 17.80 22.30 -55.39
C MET A 441 17.51 20.93 -54.74
N GLY A 442 16.44 20.27 -55.17
CA GLY A 442 16.09 18.92 -54.74
C GLY A 442 16.75 17.85 -55.60
N PHE A 443 16.66 16.59 -55.18
CA PHE A 443 17.19 15.45 -55.94
C PHE A 443 16.45 15.29 -57.29
N GLY A 444 17.18 15.19 -58.40
CA GLY A 444 16.64 14.90 -59.73
C GLY A 444 15.95 16.07 -60.46
N SER A 445 15.95 17.29 -59.91
CA SER A 445 15.38 18.46 -60.58
C SER A 445 16.47 19.32 -61.24
N GLY A 446 16.60 19.26 -62.57
CA GLY A 446 17.38 20.26 -63.31
C GLY A 446 16.61 21.59 -63.33
N ARG A 447 17.11 22.61 -62.62
CA ARG A 447 16.54 23.97 -62.66
C ARG A 447 17.46 24.91 -63.44
N ALA A 448 16.90 25.54 -64.48
CA ALA A 448 17.54 26.68 -65.15
C ALA A 448 17.28 27.95 -64.33
N LEU A 449 18.32 28.69 -63.95
CA LEU A 449 18.18 29.98 -63.30
C LEU A 449 18.00 31.06 -64.39
N ALA A 450 16.74 31.42 -64.71
CA ALA A 450 16.43 32.43 -65.73
C ALA A 450 16.66 33.87 -65.22
N ALA A 451 17.23 34.72 -66.08
CA ALA A 451 17.57 36.11 -65.79
C ALA A 451 16.33 37.01 -65.69
N GLY A 452 16.22 37.75 -64.59
CA GLY A 452 15.29 38.87 -64.47
C GLY A 452 15.92 40.16 -64.98
N GLY A 453 15.62 40.53 -66.23
CA GLY A 453 15.62 41.91 -66.73
C GLY A 453 16.96 42.54 -67.15
N ALA A 454 17.05 42.89 -68.44
CA ALA A 454 17.98 43.79 -69.13
C ALA A 454 19.38 43.26 -69.58
N SER A 455 19.39 42.78 -70.83
CA SER A 455 20.45 42.69 -71.86
C SER A 455 21.91 42.37 -71.48
N VAL A 456 22.38 41.26 -72.09
CA VAL A 456 23.75 40.70 -72.26
C VAL A 456 24.15 39.59 -71.26
N GLY A 457 24.09 38.32 -71.71
CA GLY A 457 24.92 37.20 -71.21
C GLY A 457 24.29 36.11 -70.30
N GLY A 458 24.20 34.87 -70.81
CA GLY A 458 24.32 33.57 -70.09
C GLY A 458 23.25 33.10 -69.08
N ALA A 459 22.50 32.04 -69.41
CA ALA A 459 21.75 31.25 -68.43
C ALA A 459 22.65 30.13 -67.83
N GLY A 460 22.41 29.69 -66.60
CA GLY A 460 23.17 28.61 -65.94
C GLY A 460 22.26 27.45 -65.55
N LYS A 461 22.70 26.20 -65.75
CA LYS A 461 21.97 24.98 -65.35
C LYS A 461 22.83 24.08 -64.46
N PHE A 462 22.24 23.63 -63.36
CA PHE A 462 22.90 22.79 -62.35
C PHE A 462 22.29 21.38 -62.38
N PHE A 463 23.14 20.35 -62.27
CA PHE A 463 22.73 18.95 -62.33
C PHE A 463 23.28 18.17 -61.14
N LEU A 464 22.39 17.47 -60.43
CA LEU A 464 22.73 16.49 -59.39
C LEU A 464 22.26 15.12 -59.87
N GLU A 465 23.18 14.22 -60.14
CA GLU A 465 22.88 12.87 -60.61
C GLU A 465 23.16 11.87 -59.47
N LYS A 466 22.18 11.04 -59.14
CA LYS A 466 22.33 9.93 -58.21
C LYS A 466 22.56 8.69 -59.07
N ASP A 467 23.66 7.97 -58.86
CA ASP A 467 23.85 6.65 -59.46
C ASP A 467 22.74 5.72 -58.96
N VAL A 468 21.66 5.60 -59.72
CA VAL A 468 20.64 4.57 -59.50
C VAL A 468 21.16 3.30 -60.16
N GLY A 469 22.02 2.58 -59.46
CA GLY A 469 22.36 1.20 -59.81
C GLY A 469 21.13 0.30 -59.67
N ILE A 470 20.27 0.25 -60.69
CA ILE A 470 19.24 -0.81 -60.79
C ILE A 470 19.95 -2.10 -61.18
N SER A 471 20.43 -2.82 -60.18
CA SER A 471 20.67 -4.26 -60.31
C SER A 471 19.49 -4.98 -59.66
N ILE A 472 18.77 -5.75 -60.48
CA ILE A 472 18.09 -7.03 -60.21
C ILE A 472 16.85 -7.12 -61.11
N GLY A 473 16.80 -8.16 -61.95
CA GLY A 473 15.58 -8.50 -62.67
C GLY A 473 15.66 -9.44 -63.87
N ALA A 474 16.74 -10.23 -64.05
CA ALA A 474 16.75 -11.31 -65.04
C ALA A 474 17.05 -12.64 -64.35
N VAL A 475 16.07 -13.15 -63.61
CA VAL A 475 15.96 -14.56 -63.22
C VAL A 475 14.54 -14.99 -63.52
N VAL A 476 14.38 -15.92 -64.47
CA VAL A 476 13.47 -17.09 -64.44
C VAL A 476 13.43 -17.73 -65.84
N LEU A 477 13.53 -19.07 -65.84
CA LEU A 477 13.49 -20.07 -66.93
C LEU A 477 14.86 -20.44 -67.56
N VAL A 478 15.69 -21.23 -66.87
CA VAL A 478 15.65 -22.70 -66.65
C VAL A 478 16.02 -23.51 -67.90
N ALA A 479 17.12 -24.27 -67.74
CA ALA A 479 17.49 -25.57 -68.32
C ALA A 479 18.90 -25.50 -68.93
N VAL A 480 19.87 -26.35 -68.62
CA VAL A 480 19.88 -27.65 -67.93
C VAL A 480 21.37 -28.00 -67.77
N PHE A 481 21.72 -28.56 -66.62
CA PHE A 481 22.90 -29.41 -66.38
C PHE A 481 24.30 -28.77 -66.31
N ILE A 482 25.23 -29.15 -65.41
CA ILE A 482 25.29 -29.93 -64.16
C ILE A 482 26.81 -30.04 -63.90
N ILE A 483 27.22 -30.01 -62.63
CA ILE A 483 28.55 -30.45 -62.13
C ILE A 483 29.69 -29.47 -62.45
N SER A 484 29.99 -28.56 -61.52
CA SER A 484 30.87 -28.77 -60.37
C SER A 484 32.35 -28.89 -60.74
N SER A 485 33.09 -27.96 -60.13
CA SER A 485 34.51 -28.03 -59.74
C SER A 485 35.59 -27.67 -60.77
N VAL A 486 36.39 -26.66 -60.37
CA VAL A 486 37.86 -26.62 -60.37
C VAL A 486 38.54 -25.52 -61.22
N LEU A 487 39.07 -24.55 -60.45
CA LEU A 487 40.36 -23.84 -60.54
C LEU A 487 40.74 -22.93 -61.72
N LEU A 488 40.96 -21.66 -61.32
CA LEU A 488 42.23 -20.93 -61.37
C LEU A 488 43.07 -20.94 -62.67
N VAL A 489 43.16 -19.71 -63.22
CA VAL A 489 44.42 -18.98 -63.49
C VAL A 489 45.09 -19.16 -64.87
N ARG A 490 44.77 -18.14 -65.69
CA ARG A 490 45.69 -17.11 -66.25
C ARG A 490 46.27 -17.28 -67.65
N LEU A 491 46.20 -16.12 -68.32
CA LEU A 491 47.11 -15.52 -69.31
C LEU A 491 47.00 -16.13 -70.71
N ALA A 492 46.66 -15.37 -71.75
CA ALA A 492 47.33 -14.17 -72.25
C ALA A 492 46.42 -13.56 -73.35
N ARG A 493 46.37 -12.27 -73.72
CA ARG A 493 47.20 -11.08 -73.53
C ARG A 493 46.35 -9.87 -73.98
N ARG A 494 46.53 -8.72 -73.29
CA ARG A 494 46.18 -7.33 -73.71
C ARG A 494 46.77 -6.99 -75.11
N PRO A 495 46.38 -5.92 -75.87
CA PRO A 495 46.08 -4.55 -75.36
C PRO A 495 45.14 -3.59 -76.17
N ARG A 496 44.84 -2.45 -75.52
CA ARG A 496 44.64 -1.07 -76.03
C ARG A 496 43.42 -0.73 -76.93
N SER A 497 42.57 0.17 -76.43
CA SER A 497 42.57 1.60 -76.84
C SER A 497 41.74 2.47 -75.88
N LYS A 498 42.27 3.64 -75.52
CA LYS A 498 41.52 4.80 -75.01
C LYS A 498 40.73 5.42 -76.18
N PRO A 499 39.66 6.18 -75.90
CA PRO A 499 39.83 7.64 -76.00
C PRO A 499 39.51 8.38 -74.70
N GLN A 500 39.93 9.64 -74.67
CA GLN A 500 39.82 10.63 -73.59
C GLN A 500 38.72 11.67 -73.94
N PRO A 501 38.39 12.60 -73.01
CA PRO A 501 37.11 13.31 -72.88
C PRO A 501 37.04 14.63 -73.66
N VAL A 502 35.84 15.15 -73.94
CA VAL A 502 35.51 16.54 -74.35
C VAL A 502 34.00 16.75 -74.01
N ILE A 503 33.50 17.82 -73.39
CA ILE A 503 33.30 19.17 -73.94
C ILE A 503 33.47 20.28 -72.86
N GLN A 504 34.00 21.41 -73.34
CA GLN A 504 34.33 22.68 -72.69
C GLN A 504 33.27 23.75 -73.10
N VAL A 505 33.17 24.94 -72.51
CA VAL A 505 33.90 26.21 -72.75
C VAL A 505 33.11 27.38 -72.15
N LEU A 506 33.67 28.09 -71.15
CA LEU A 506 33.34 29.48 -70.74
C LEU A 506 32.96 30.43 -71.90
N GLN A 507 31.94 31.29 -71.78
CA GLN A 507 31.78 32.45 -72.69
C GLN A 507 32.29 33.73 -72.02
N LEU A 508 33.26 34.38 -72.66
CA LEU A 508 33.74 35.74 -72.39
C LEU A 508 33.16 36.70 -73.44
N ASP A 509 32.80 37.90 -73.02
CA ASP A 509 32.30 38.99 -73.88
C ASP A 509 33.43 39.57 -74.76
N ASP A 510 33.09 40.21 -75.88
CA ASP A 510 34.06 40.71 -76.88
C ASP A 510 35.02 41.80 -76.32
N VAL A 511 34.69 42.37 -75.15
CA VAL A 511 35.54 43.32 -74.42
C VAL A 511 36.69 42.63 -73.67
N ALA A 512 36.50 41.39 -73.21
CA ALA A 512 37.50 40.66 -72.43
C ALA A 512 38.61 40.03 -73.30
N ARG A 513 38.36 39.84 -74.61
CA ARG A 513 39.36 39.35 -75.57
C ARG A 513 40.51 40.35 -75.75
N ASN A 514 40.22 41.65 -75.70
CA ASN A 514 41.24 42.70 -75.87
C ASN A 514 42.04 42.98 -74.59
N TYR A 515 41.51 42.58 -73.42
CA TYR A 515 42.17 42.73 -72.13
C TYR A 515 43.15 41.57 -71.83
N LEU A 516 42.85 40.36 -72.33
CA LEU A 516 43.65 39.16 -72.11
C LEU A 516 44.92 39.05 -72.98
N ASP A 517 44.97 39.70 -74.14
CA ASP A 517 46.18 39.70 -74.99
C ASP A 517 47.30 40.62 -74.48
N ASN A 518 47.04 41.47 -73.48
CA ASN A 518 47.96 42.52 -73.04
C ASN A 518 48.48 42.40 -71.59
N ILE A 519 48.14 41.35 -70.85
CA ILE A 519 48.58 41.22 -69.45
C ILE A 519 49.25 39.87 -69.24
N GLY A 520 50.58 39.91 -69.15
CA GLY A 520 51.40 38.82 -68.65
C GLY A 520 51.03 38.46 -67.21
N GLU A 521 51.01 37.16 -66.95
CA GLU A 521 50.94 36.51 -65.63
C GLU A 521 49.97 37.12 -64.61
N HIS A 522 48.69 36.68 -64.59
CA HIS A 522 47.93 36.37 -63.35
C HIS A 522 46.65 35.57 -63.68
N LYS A 523 46.42 34.47 -62.94
CA LYS A 523 45.29 33.54 -63.07
C LYS A 523 44.04 34.09 -62.36
N VAL A 524 42.88 34.09 -63.02
CA VAL A 524 41.57 34.40 -62.40
C VAL A 524 40.93 33.11 -61.86
N HIS A 525 40.61 33.06 -60.56
CA HIS A 525 39.85 31.99 -59.93
C HIS A 525 38.41 32.43 -59.65
N ALA A 526 37.42 31.69 -60.15
CA ALA A 526 36.02 31.78 -59.70
C ALA A 526 35.78 30.71 -58.62
N SER A 527 35.16 31.07 -57.50
CA SER A 527 34.82 30.17 -56.38
C SER A 527 33.31 30.06 -56.25
N CYS A 528 32.81 28.83 -56.14
CA CYS A 528 31.40 28.50 -56.08
C CYS A 528 31.21 27.57 -54.88
N SER A 529 30.33 27.90 -53.93
CA SER A 529 30.18 27.16 -52.66
C SER A 529 28.80 26.53 -52.52
N LEU A 530 28.78 25.23 -52.19
CA LEU A 530 27.59 24.37 -52.04
C LEU A 530 27.40 23.97 -50.57
N ARG A 531 26.16 24.00 -50.08
CA ARG A 531 25.79 23.54 -48.74
C ARG A 531 24.65 22.51 -48.81
N SER A 532 24.70 21.44 -48.02
CA SER A 532 23.66 20.39 -47.94
C SER A 532 22.78 20.56 -46.69
N CYS A 533 21.49 20.22 -46.77
CA CYS A 533 20.51 20.28 -45.66
C CYS A 533 19.57 19.05 -45.68
N SER A 534 19.11 18.57 -44.51
CA SER A 534 18.25 17.37 -44.35
C SER A 534 16.84 17.69 -43.79
N SER A 535 15.83 16.89 -44.18
CA SER A 535 14.43 16.92 -43.73
C SER A 535 13.73 15.54 -43.89
N GLY A 536 13.86 14.65 -42.88
CA GLY A 536 13.03 13.44 -42.63
C GLY A 536 12.87 12.35 -43.74
N TYR A 537 12.37 11.13 -43.54
CA TYR A 537 12.49 10.09 -42.52
C TYR A 537 12.14 8.74 -43.20
N SER A 538 12.73 7.59 -42.83
CA SER A 538 12.05 6.28 -42.88
C SER A 538 12.76 5.21 -42.03
N ASP A 539 11.92 4.43 -41.35
CA ASP A 539 12.20 3.43 -40.33
C ASP A 539 12.66 2.05 -40.84
N ALA A 540 13.50 1.39 -40.05
CA ALA A 540 13.40 -0.06 -39.80
C ALA A 540 14.03 -0.39 -38.44
N SER A 541 13.18 -0.54 -37.42
CA SER A 541 13.48 -1.19 -36.15
C SER A 541 13.34 -2.70 -36.30
N GLY A 542 14.36 -3.44 -35.88
CA GLY A 542 14.31 -4.87 -35.62
C GLY A 542 15.08 -5.15 -34.34
N ASP A 543 14.34 -5.33 -33.24
CA ASP A 543 14.84 -5.70 -31.92
C ASP A 543 15.51 -7.07 -31.91
N SER A 544 16.64 -7.17 -31.20
CA SER A 544 16.90 -8.28 -30.26
C SER A 544 18.05 -7.92 -29.32
N ALA A 545 17.73 -7.72 -28.05
CA ALA A 545 18.63 -7.67 -26.90
C ALA A 545 19.06 -9.09 -26.46
N PRO A 546 19.72 -9.27 -25.29
CA PRO A 546 21.09 -8.93 -24.85
C PRO A 546 21.82 -10.27 -24.48
N PRO A 547 22.80 -10.42 -23.54
CA PRO A 547 23.59 -9.50 -22.70
C PRO A 547 25.12 -9.76 -22.89
N GLU A 548 26.12 -9.21 -22.20
CA GLU A 548 26.32 -8.99 -20.77
C GLU A 548 27.69 -8.31 -20.61
N ARG A 549 27.79 -7.24 -19.80
CA ARG A 549 29.08 -6.63 -19.41
C ARG A 549 29.57 -7.26 -18.10
N ARG A 550 30.80 -7.76 -18.10
CA ARG A 550 31.59 -7.96 -16.87
C ARG A 550 32.81 -7.03 -16.85
N ARG A 551 32.78 -6.14 -15.85
CA ARG A 551 33.87 -5.60 -14.99
C ARG A 551 35.27 -5.35 -15.58
N LYS A 552 35.79 -4.14 -15.33
CA LYS A 552 37.19 -3.94 -14.86
C LYS A 552 37.29 -2.74 -13.88
N PRO A 553 38.18 -2.80 -12.87
CA PRO A 553 38.53 -1.70 -11.99
C PRO A 553 39.84 -0.98 -12.40
N ALA A 554 40.11 0.09 -11.65
CA ALA A 554 41.14 1.13 -11.77
C ALA A 554 42.61 0.69 -11.71
N TRP A 555 43.50 1.54 -12.25
CA TRP A 555 44.89 1.71 -11.81
C TRP A 555 45.45 3.06 -12.30
N GLU A 556 46.39 3.56 -11.52
CA GLU A 556 46.93 4.92 -11.45
C GLU A 556 48.39 4.95 -11.96
N ARG A 557 48.79 6.07 -12.59
CA ARG A 557 50.02 6.87 -12.31
C ARG A 557 51.35 6.68 -13.12
N TRP A 558 51.80 7.84 -13.69
CA TRP A 558 53.17 8.36 -14.06
C TRP A 558 53.83 7.91 -15.39
N GLU A 559 54.61 8.70 -16.18
CA GLU A 559 55.26 10.05 -16.11
C GLU A 559 55.76 10.52 -17.52
N HIS A 560 55.80 11.86 -17.74
CA HIS A 560 56.64 12.75 -18.60
C HIS A 560 56.81 12.66 -20.17
N PRO A 561 57.12 13.81 -20.87
CA PRO A 561 56.99 14.06 -22.33
C PRO A 561 58.36 14.32 -23.08
N PRO A 562 58.40 15.00 -24.25
CA PRO A 562 58.30 14.57 -25.67
C PRO A 562 59.69 14.58 -26.40
N PRO A 563 59.84 14.45 -27.75
CA PRO A 563 59.69 15.61 -28.67
C PRO A 563 59.28 15.33 -30.16
N ASP A 564 58.93 16.43 -30.85
CA ASP A 564 59.09 16.77 -32.29
C ASP A 564 58.30 16.06 -33.41
N VAL A 565 57.85 16.66 -34.53
CA VAL A 565 57.61 18.03 -35.08
C VAL A 565 57.04 17.74 -36.51
N THR A 566 55.99 18.39 -37.00
CA THR A 566 56.12 19.37 -38.10
C THR A 566 54.80 20.12 -38.34
N LEU A 567 54.82 21.41 -38.02
CA LEU A 567 54.03 22.46 -38.64
C LEU A 567 54.84 23.01 -39.81
N THR A 568 54.25 23.13 -40.99
CA THR A 568 54.69 24.09 -42.01
C THR A 568 53.55 25.07 -42.28
N LEU A 569 53.81 26.29 -41.83
CA LEU A 569 53.07 27.51 -42.10
C LEU A 569 53.47 27.98 -43.51
N HIS A 570 52.52 28.30 -44.37
CA HIS A 570 52.75 29.34 -45.37
C HIS A 570 51.63 30.39 -45.32
N ARG A 571 52.12 31.58 -45.00
CA ARG A 571 51.55 32.91 -44.96
C ARG A 571 50.93 33.29 -46.31
N GLU A 572 49.79 33.98 -46.29
CA GLU A 572 49.60 35.14 -47.14
C GLU A 572 48.56 36.09 -46.55
N SER A 573 48.93 37.37 -46.57
CA SER A 573 48.23 38.52 -46.03
C SER A 573 47.37 39.20 -47.10
N ALA A 574 46.18 39.64 -46.69
CA ALA A 574 45.36 40.76 -47.16
C ALA A 574 45.47 41.22 -48.63
N VAL A 575 44.39 41.04 -49.39
CA VAL A 575 43.46 42.10 -49.84
C VAL A 575 42.05 41.53 -49.83
#